data_AF-A0AA97A7Z1-F1
#
_entry.id   AF-A0AA97A7Z1-F1
#
_cell.length_a   1.000
_cell.length_b   1.000
_cell.length_c   1.000
_cell.angle_alpha   90.00
_cell.angle_beta   90.00
_cell.angle_gamma   90.00
#
_symmetry.space_group_name_H-M   'P 1'
#
loop_
_entity.id
_entity.type
_entity.pdbx_description
1 polymer ?
#
loop_
_entity_poly.entity_id
_entity_poly.type
_entity_poly.pdbx_seq_one_letter_code
_entity_poly.pdbx_strand_id
1 'polypeptide(L)'
;MRTLGTHPGVRLITATEPTVEEFTEALEAGGGPRVVMVDDADLFVPPDIDQNLRSLAQSGRDHGIGIVVAATAETMTGATGWLSALKRHRKGVLLGPQSILEGDFVGARLAHAHLRGRKPGRVHRRPARRRTDQRADPGDRPRHGALSPRCLGTRAPRALP
;
A
#
# COMPACT_ATOMS: atom_id res chain seq x y z
N MET A 1 -4.60 10.68 14.16
CA MET A 1 -3.83 10.97 12.92
C MET A 1 -2.73 12.02 13.10
N ARG A 2 -2.99 13.19 13.70
CA ARG A 2 -2.04 14.33 13.72
C ARG A 2 -0.65 14.03 14.30
N THR A 3 -0.55 13.15 15.29
CA THR A 3 0.73 12.74 15.90
C THR A 3 1.63 11.96 14.94
N LEU A 4 1.11 11.39 13.84
CA LEU A 4 1.94 10.72 12.82
C LEU A 4 2.82 11.70 12.04
N GLY A 5 2.43 12.98 11.97
CA GLY A 5 3.20 14.00 11.25
C GLY A 5 4.59 14.26 11.83
N THR A 6 4.88 13.80 13.04
CA THR A 6 6.21 13.90 13.65
C THR A 6 7.17 12.79 13.21
N HIS A 7 6.65 11.74 12.54
CA HIS A 7 7.46 10.62 12.11
C HIS A 7 8.19 10.95 10.79
N PRO A 8 9.51 10.75 10.68
CA PRO A 8 10.30 11.18 9.52
C PRO A 8 9.90 10.52 8.19
N GLY A 9 9.34 9.31 8.27
CA GLY A 9 8.80 8.57 7.13
C GLY A 9 7.36 8.92 6.75
N VAL A 10 6.72 9.88 7.42
CA VAL A 10 5.37 10.33 7.11
C VAL A 10 5.44 11.66 6.36
N ARG A 11 4.61 11.78 5.32
CA ARG A 11 4.26 13.04 4.69
C ARG A 11 2.79 13.27 4.98
N LEU A 12 2.50 14.30 5.77
CA LEU A 12 1.15 14.58 6.24
C LEU A 12 0.56 15.68 5.36
N ILE A 13 -0.50 15.33 4.64
CA ILE A 13 -1.35 16.27 3.91
C ILE A 13 -2.60 16.49 4.77
N THR A 14 -2.87 17.72 5.17
CA THR A 14 -4.05 18.07 5.99
C THR A 14 -5.10 18.86 5.24
N ALA A 15 -4.83 19.25 4.00
CA ALA A 15 -5.81 19.91 3.15
C ALA A 15 -6.97 18.96 2.85
N THR A 16 -8.20 19.47 2.94
CA THR A 16 -9.41 18.73 2.56
C THR A 16 -9.48 18.52 1.04
N GLU A 17 -8.82 19.41 0.28
CA GLU A 17 -8.73 19.38 -1.18
C GLU A 17 -7.25 19.51 -1.57
N PRO A 18 -6.46 18.42 -1.48
CA PRO A 18 -5.06 18.46 -1.86
C PRO A 18 -4.90 18.50 -3.37
N THR A 19 -3.89 19.23 -3.84
CA THR A 19 -3.62 19.32 -5.27
C THR A 19 -2.92 18.07 -5.79
N VAL A 20 -2.94 17.89 -7.11
CA VAL A 20 -2.22 16.81 -7.77
C VAL A 20 -0.72 16.91 -7.54
N GLU A 21 -0.18 18.13 -7.53
CA GLU A 21 1.23 18.41 -7.29
C GLU A 21 1.62 18.00 -5.86
N GLU A 22 0.88 18.47 -4.84
CA GLU A 22 1.16 18.13 -3.45
C GLU A 22 1.12 16.61 -3.22
N PHE A 23 0.13 15.94 -3.81
CA PHE A 23 0.00 14.48 -3.71
C PHE A 23 1.15 13.73 -4.41
N THR A 24 1.56 14.21 -5.59
CA THR A 24 2.64 13.59 -6.37
C THR A 24 3.99 13.79 -5.68
N GLU A 25 4.29 15.00 -5.21
CA GLU A 25 5.49 15.29 -4.44
C GLU A 25 5.57 14.43 -3.17
N ALA A 26 4.45 14.29 -2.43
CA ALA A 26 4.40 13.45 -1.25
C ALA A 26 4.62 11.97 -1.57
N LEU A 27 4.10 11.48 -2.69
CA LEU A 27 4.33 10.12 -3.16
C LEU A 27 5.79 9.90 -3.55
N GLU A 28 6.42 10.85 -4.24
CA GLU A 28 7.79 10.74 -4.74
C GLU A 28 8.85 10.96 -3.65
N ALA A 29 8.45 11.60 -2.53
CA ALA A 29 9.29 11.84 -1.37
C ALA A 29 9.62 10.53 -0.60
N GLY A 30 10.50 9.70 -1.16
CA GLY A 30 11.09 8.55 -0.47
C GLY A 30 11.37 7.36 -1.38
N GLY A 31 12.35 6.56 -0.99
CA GLY A 31 12.66 5.28 -1.63
C GLY A 31 11.91 4.11 -1.00
N GLY A 32 11.44 3.17 -1.82
CA GLY A 32 10.89 1.89 -1.37
C GLY A 32 9.38 1.84 -1.18
N PRO A 33 8.86 0.73 -0.61
CA PRO A 33 7.43 0.51 -0.44
C PRO A 33 6.78 1.54 0.47
N ARG A 34 5.60 2.02 0.10
CA ARG A 34 4.88 3.10 0.80
C ARG A 34 3.38 2.87 0.81
N VAL A 35 2.68 3.59 1.68
CA VAL A 35 1.22 3.49 1.84
C VAL A 35 0.61 4.87 1.85
N VAL A 36 -0.39 5.09 1.00
CA VAL A 36 -1.30 6.23 1.09
C VAL A 36 -2.39 5.89 2.09
N MET A 37 -2.59 6.73 3.09
CA MET A 37 -3.62 6.54 4.11
C MET A 37 -4.59 7.72 4.07
N VAL A 38 -5.87 7.43 3.87
CA VAL A 38 -6.95 8.41 3.91
C VAL A 38 -7.84 8.08 5.10
N ASP A 39 -7.86 8.97 6.09
CA ASP A 39 -8.79 8.90 7.21
C ASP A 39 -10.06 9.70 6.87
N ASP A 40 -11.22 9.28 7.38
CA ASP A 40 -12.51 9.94 7.13
C ASP A 40 -12.76 10.25 5.63
N ALA A 41 -12.62 9.26 4.74
CA ALA A 41 -12.77 9.46 3.30
C ALA A 41 -14.15 9.95 2.87
N ASP A 42 -15.15 9.87 3.75
CA ASP A 42 -16.47 10.47 3.60
C ASP A 42 -16.41 11.99 3.45
N LEU A 43 -15.36 12.63 3.97
CA LEU A 43 -15.13 14.07 3.88
C LEU A 43 -14.43 14.50 2.59
N PHE A 44 -14.03 13.53 1.76
CA PHE A 44 -13.31 13.75 0.50
C PHE A 44 -14.30 13.86 -0.68
N VAL A 45 -14.95 15.02 -0.79
CA VAL A 45 -15.82 15.41 -1.92
C VAL A 45 -14.95 15.49 -3.19
N PRO A 46 -15.40 15.00 -4.39
CA PRO A 46 -14.53 14.41 -5.40
C PRO A 46 -13.19 15.15 -5.55
N PRO A 47 -12.10 14.59 -5.04
CA PRO A 47 -10.85 15.34 -4.96
C PRO A 47 -10.24 15.44 -6.35
N ASP A 48 -9.46 16.48 -6.59
CA ASP A 48 -8.66 16.63 -7.81
C ASP A 48 -7.76 15.40 -8.06
N ILE A 49 -7.36 14.73 -6.97
CA ILE A 49 -6.53 13.51 -6.99
C ILE A 49 -7.31 12.20 -7.18
N ASP A 50 -8.61 12.23 -7.48
CA ASP A 50 -9.44 11.02 -7.66
C ASP A 50 -8.86 10.06 -8.72
N GLN A 51 -8.36 10.60 -9.84
CA GLN A 51 -7.73 9.77 -10.87
C GLN A 51 -6.41 9.17 -10.38
N ASN A 52 -5.60 9.90 -9.61
CA ASN A 52 -4.36 9.38 -9.02
C ASN A 52 -4.66 8.25 -8.03
N LEU A 53 -5.64 8.44 -7.14
CA LEU A 53 -6.09 7.40 -6.20
C LEU A 53 -6.67 6.17 -6.90
N ARG A 54 -7.41 6.37 -8.00
CA ARG A 54 -7.92 5.29 -8.84
C ARG A 54 -6.79 4.49 -9.49
N SER A 55 -5.77 5.16 -10.03
CA SER A 55 -4.59 4.51 -10.58
C SER A 55 -3.86 3.70 -9.51
N LEU A 56 -3.66 4.25 -8.31
CA LEU A 56 -3.07 3.51 -7.18
C LEU A 56 -3.91 2.29 -6.78
N ALA A 57 -5.23 2.41 -6.76
CA ALA A 57 -6.11 1.28 -6.48
C ALA A 57 -5.96 0.17 -7.53
N GLN A 58 -5.67 0.50 -8.80
CA GLN A 58 -5.59 -0.48 -9.89
C GLN A 58 -4.21 -1.11 -10.01
N SER A 59 -3.14 -0.32 -9.98
CA SER A 59 -1.76 -0.76 -10.27
C SER A 59 -0.75 -0.41 -9.19
N GLY A 60 -1.13 0.27 -8.10
CA GLY A 60 -0.20 0.70 -7.05
C GLY A 60 0.62 -0.45 -6.48
N ARG A 61 0.02 -1.65 -6.39
CA ARG A 61 0.70 -2.89 -5.97
C ARG A 61 1.96 -3.18 -6.80
N ASP A 62 1.92 -2.96 -8.10
CA ASP A 62 3.02 -3.28 -9.03
C ASP A 62 4.20 -2.32 -8.82
N HIS A 63 3.93 -1.16 -8.22
CA HIS A 63 4.89 -0.13 -7.85
C HIS A 63 5.28 -0.16 -6.36
N GLY A 64 4.83 -1.15 -5.60
CA GLY A 64 5.08 -1.22 -4.15
C GLY A 64 4.32 -0.16 -3.32
N ILE A 65 3.24 0.41 -3.89
CA ILE A 65 2.40 1.43 -3.25
C ILE A 65 1.08 0.79 -2.80
N GLY A 66 0.84 0.81 -1.49
CA GLY A 66 -0.43 0.43 -0.89
C GLY A 66 -1.34 1.63 -0.67
N ILE A 67 -2.63 1.36 -0.47
CA ILE A 67 -3.62 2.36 -0.09
C ILE A 67 -4.53 1.78 1.00
N VAL A 68 -4.76 2.57 2.05
CA VAL A 68 -5.62 2.24 3.19
C VAL A 68 -6.59 3.39 3.40
N VAL A 69 -7.86 3.05 3.59
CA VAL A 69 -8.94 4.03 3.70
C VAL A 69 -9.82 3.69 4.88
N ALA A 70 -10.13 4.68 5.70
CA ALA A 70 -11.25 4.65 6.62
C ALA A 70 -12.44 5.38 5.98
N ALA A 71 -13.59 4.70 5.93
CA ALA A 71 -14.83 5.25 5.40
C ALA A 71 -16.01 4.63 6.14
N THR A 72 -17.13 5.36 6.20
CA THR A 72 -18.38 4.80 6.74
C THR A 72 -18.98 3.74 5.81
N ALA A 73 -19.85 2.90 6.38
CA ALA A 73 -20.60 1.92 5.59
C ALA A 73 -21.54 2.57 4.57
N GLU A 74 -22.06 3.76 4.86
CA GLU A 74 -22.92 4.54 3.97
C GLU A 74 -22.15 4.95 2.70
N THR A 75 -20.99 5.57 2.86
CA THR A 75 -20.09 5.92 1.75
C THR A 75 -19.64 4.70 0.97
N MET A 76 -19.31 3.59 1.65
CA MET A 76 -18.94 2.35 0.95
C MET A 76 -20.10 1.70 0.20
N THR A 77 -21.35 1.91 0.63
CA THR A 77 -22.54 1.45 -0.10
C THR A 77 -22.68 2.22 -1.41
N GLY A 78 -22.56 3.55 -1.36
CA GLY A 78 -22.62 4.46 -2.50
C GLY A 78 -21.30 4.71 -3.22
N ALA A 79 -20.26 3.92 -2.96
CA ALA A 79 -18.90 4.20 -3.42
C ALA A 79 -18.81 4.38 -4.95
N THR A 80 -18.40 5.57 -5.37
CA THR A 80 -18.07 5.90 -6.76
C THR A 80 -16.56 6.14 -6.90
N GLY A 81 -16.11 6.43 -8.12
CA GLY A 81 -14.75 6.86 -8.38
C GLY A 81 -13.65 5.95 -7.83
N TRP A 82 -12.65 6.53 -7.17
CA TRP A 82 -11.52 5.80 -6.57
C TRP A 82 -11.95 4.82 -5.47
N LEU A 83 -12.95 5.16 -4.64
CA LEU A 83 -13.52 4.25 -3.62
C LEU A 83 -14.16 3.00 -4.27
N SER A 84 -14.82 3.18 -5.42
CA SER A 84 -15.36 2.04 -6.16
C SER A 84 -14.25 1.11 -6.68
N ALA A 85 -13.11 1.68 -7.11
CA ALA A 85 -11.96 0.90 -7.54
C ALA A 85 -11.33 0.11 -6.37
N LEU A 86 -11.27 0.71 -5.18
CA LEU A 86 -10.83 0.03 -3.96
C LEU A 86 -11.77 -1.08 -3.52
N LYS A 87 -13.09 -0.83 -3.51
CA LYS A 87 -14.12 -1.80 -3.10
C LYS A 87 -14.05 -3.09 -3.91
N ARG A 88 -13.65 -3.03 -5.19
CA ARG A 88 -13.46 -4.21 -6.06
C ARG A 88 -12.40 -5.19 -5.56
N HIS A 89 -11.42 -4.73 -4.78
CA HIS A 89 -10.42 -5.61 -4.18
C HIS A 89 -10.99 -6.49 -3.08
N ARG A 90 -12.14 -6.12 -2.49
CA ARG A 90 -12.83 -6.90 -1.47
C ARG A 90 -11.88 -7.27 -0.32
N LYS A 91 -11.08 -6.29 0.10
CA LYS A 91 -10.05 -6.41 1.14
C LYS A 91 -10.24 -5.28 2.13
N GLY A 92 -10.28 -5.62 3.40
CA GLY A 92 -10.40 -4.64 4.45
C GLY A 92 -10.92 -5.26 5.72
N VAL A 93 -11.39 -4.37 6.58
CA VAL A 93 -11.85 -4.70 7.92
C VAL A 93 -13.14 -3.93 8.19
N LEU A 94 -14.15 -4.61 8.74
CA LEU A 94 -15.41 -3.99 9.17
C LEU A 94 -15.39 -3.79 10.69
N LEU A 95 -15.63 -2.55 11.12
CA LEU A 95 -15.70 -2.15 12.51
C LEU A 95 -17.16 -2.00 12.93
N GLY A 96 -17.74 -3.07 13.49
CA GLY A 96 -19.16 -3.11 13.80
C GLY A 96 -20.02 -2.97 12.54
N PRO A 97 -20.31 -4.07 11.82
CA PRO A 97 -21.24 -4.05 10.69
C PRO A 97 -22.71 -3.97 11.15
N GLN A 98 -23.56 -3.21 10.46
CA GLN A 98 -25.01 -3.09 10.75
C GLN A 98 -25.85 -4.04 9.88
N SER A 99 -25.35 -4.39 8.70
CA SER A 99 -26.00 -5.28 7.75
C SER A 99 -25.09 -6.43 7.33
N ILE A 100 -25.69 -7.59 7.00
CA ILE A 100 -24.96 -8.73 6.41
C ILE A 100 -24.34 -8.35 5.07
N LEU A 101 -24.98 -7.43 4.32
CA LEU A 101 -24.52 -6.97 3.02
C LEU A 101 -23.17 -6.23 3.11
N GLU A 102 -22.82 -5.63 4.25
CA GLU A 102 -21.53 -4.95 4.41
C GLU A 102 -20.34 -5.91 4.32
N GLY A 103 -20.56 -7.22 4.49
CA GLY A 103 -19.58 -8.26 4.19
C GLY A 103 -19.02 -8.17 2.77
N ASP A 104 -19.83 -7.61 1.86
CA ASP A 104 -19.44 -7.36 0.49
C ASP A 104 -18.38 -6.27 0.32
N PHE A 105 -18.09 -5.44 1.32
CA PHE A 105 -17.00 -4.47 1.17
C PHE A 105 -15.63 -5.15 1.31
N VAL A 106 -15.58 -6.25 2.07
CA VAL A 106 -14.34 -6.94 2.44
C VAL A 106 -14.30 -8.41 2.01
N GLY A 107 -15.26 -8.84 1.17
CA GLY A 107 -15.34 -10.21 0.67
C GLY A 107 -15.59 -11.26 1.75
N ALA A 108 -16.22 -10.88 2.86
CA ALA A 108 -16.58 -11.77 3.95
C ALA A 108 -18.07 -12.13 3.88
N ARG A 109 -18.42 -13.35 4.29
CA ARG A 109 -19.82 -13.74 4.50
C ARG A 109 -20.18 -13.47 5.96
N LEU A 110 -21.10 -12.55 6.19
CA LEU A 110 -21.58 -12.26 7.53
C LEU A 110 -22.80 -13.12 7.87
N ALA A 111 -22.99 -13.39 9.17
CA ALA A 111 -24.20 -13.97 9.75
C ALA A 111 -24.74 -12.99 10.79
N HIS A 112 -26.02 -13.14 11.17
CA HIS A 112 -26.64 -12.27 12.17
C HIS A 112 -25.87 -12.20 13.51
N ALA A 113 -25.14 -13.26 13.87
CA ALA A 113 -24.29 -13.27 15.06
C ALA A 113 -23.20 -12.17 15.01
N HIS A 114 -22.66 -11.84 13.83
CA HIS A 114 -21.64 -10.80 13.65
C HIS A 114 -22.18 -9.38 13.85
N LEU A 115 -23.51 -9.19 13.76
CA LEU A 115 -24.16 -7.90 13.96
C LEU A 115 -24.39 -7.57 15.44
N ARG A 116 -24.32 -8.58 16.31
CA ARG A 116 -24.58 -8.45 17.76
C ARG A 116 -23.30 -8.09 18.52
N GLY A 117 -23.45 -7.45 19.67
CA GLY A 117 -22.34 -7.25 20.62
C GLY A 117 -21.22 -6.35 20.11
N ARG A 118 -21.59 -5.18 19.54
CA ARG A 118 -20.66 -4.13 19.13
C ARG A 118 -19.77 -3.75 20.32
N LYS A 119 -18.47 -4.00 20.18
CA LYS A 119 -17.45 -3.51 21.10
C LYS A 119 -16.46 -2.69 20.29
N PRO A 120 -16.12 -1.46 20.71
CA PRO A 120 -15.03 -0.71 20.11
C PRO A 120 -13.77 -1.60 19.98
N GLY A 121 -13.10 -1.54 18.84
CA GLY A 121 -11.93 -2.37 18.54
C GLY A 121 -12.22 -3.80 18.08
N ARG A 122 -13.47 -4.28 18.06
CA ARG A 122 -13.81 -5.58 17.44
C ARG A 122 -13.89 -5.43 15.92
N VAL A 123 -13.20 -6.33 15.23
CA VAL A 123 -13.02 -6.26 13.79
C VAL A 123 -13.44 -7.55 13.07
N HIS A 124 -14.13 -7.42 11.93
CA HIS A 124 -14.44 -8.55 11.04
C HIS A 124 -13.64 -8.42 9.74
N ARG A 125 -12.91 -9.46 9.37
CA ARG A 125 -12.15 -9.51 8.11
C ARG A 125 -12.21 -10.91 7.53
N ARG A 126 -12.11 -11.01 6.21
CA ARG A 126 -11.78 -12.29 5.58
C ARG A 126 -10.30 -12.59 5.85
N PRO A 127 -9.91 -13.78 6.34
CA PRO A 127 -8.51 -14.15 6.37
C PRO A 127 -7.96 -14.10 4.94
N ALA A 128 -6.85 -13.40 4.75
CA ALA A 128 -6.15 -13.41 3.47
C ALA A 128 -5.74 -14.85 3.17
N ARG A 129 -5.99 -15.32 1.94
CA ARG A 129 -5.38 -16.59 1.50
C ARG A 129 -3.86 -16.39 1.59
N ARG A 130 -3.20 -17.17 2.47
CA ARG A 130 -1.74 -17.16 2.54
C ARG A 130 -1.23 -17.58 1.18
N ARG A 131 -0.28 -16.84 0.64
CA ARG A 131 0.49 -17.19 -0.55
C ARG A 131 1.47 -18.28 -0.13
N THR A 132 0.98 -19.50 0.12
CA THR A 132 1.84 -20.66 0.31
C THR A 132 2.55 -20.94 -1.02
N ASP A 133 3.88 -20.91 -0.98
CA ASP A 133 4.84 -21.45 -1.95
C ASP A 133 4.86 -20.88 -3.37
N GLN A 134 5.26 -19.61 -3.50
CA GLN A 134 6.26 -19.31 -4.52
C GLN A 134 7.63 -19.32 -3.83
N ARG A 135 8.23 -20.52 -3.71
CA ARG A 135 9.68 -20.62 -3.63
C ARG A 135 10.21 -19.86 -4.84
N ALA A 136 11.06 -18.86 -4.60
CA ALA A 136 11.90 -18.33 -5.66
C ALA A 136 12.65 -19.51 -6.29
N ASP A 137 12.53 -19.65 -7.61
CA ASP A 137 13.34 -20.58 -8.37
C ASP A 137 14.82 -20.24 -8.10
N PRO A 138 15.67 -21.18 -7.65
CA PRO A 138 17.09 -20.91 -7.38
C PRO A 138 17.90 -20.56 -8.64
N GLY A 139 17.30 -20.57 -9.83
CA GLY A 139 17.98 -20.45 -11.12
C GLY A 139 18.47 -19.05 -11.53
N ASP A 140 17.96 -17.97 -10.93
CA ASP A 140 18.18 -16.63 -11.48
C ASP A 140 19.20 -15.79 -10.70
N ARG A 141 20.39 -16.36 -10.45
CA ARG A 141 21.55 -15.56 -10.03
C ARG A 141 22.35 -15.13 -11.27
N PRO A 142 22.61 -13.83 -11.47
CA PRO A 142 23.53 -13.40 -12.51
C PRO A 142 24.93 -13.95 -12.20
N ARG A 143 25.52 -14.65 -13.18
CA ARG A 143 26.91 -15.12 -13.11
C ARG A 143 27.85 -13.91 -13.18
N HIS A 144 28.24 -13.38 -12.03
CA HIS A 144 29.38 -12.47 -11.97
C HIS A 144 30.65 -13.21 -12.42
N GLY A 145 31.29 -12.68 -13.47
CA GLY A 145 32.53 -13.20 -14.03
C GLY A 145 33.62 -13.31 -12.98
N ALA A 146 34.35 -14.42 -13.02
CA ALA A 146 35.51 -14.66 -12.18
C ALA A 146 36.59 -13.60 -12.45
N LEU A 147 36.90 -12.80 -11.44
CA LEU A 147 38.13 -12.01 -11.38
C LEU A 147 39.31 -12.98 -11.25
N SER A 148 40.21 -12.95 -12.24
CA SER A 148 41.49 -13.66 -12.22
C SER A 148 42.48 -12.96 -11.28
N PRO A 149 43.20 -13.68 -10.40
CA PRO A 149 44.34 -13.13 -9.68
C PRO A 149 45.62 -13.42 -10.48
N ARG A 150 46.15 -12.41 -11.18
CA ARG A 150 47.54 -12.42 -11.65
C ARG A 150 48.24 -11.15 -11.18
N CYS A 151 48.82 -11.21 -9.99
CA CYS A 151 49.83 -10.28 -9.52
C CYS A 151 50.95 -11.08 -8.88
N LEU A 152 52.05 -11.32 -9.62
CA LEU A 152 53.42 -11.45 -9.08
C LEU A 152 54.40 -11.59 -10.25
N GLY A 153 55.27 -10.59 -10.44
CA GLY A 153 56.26 -10.54 -11.50
C GLY A 153 57.05 -9.24 -11.50
N THR A 154 58.01 -9.17 -10.58
CA THR A 154 59.03 -8.14 -10.35
C THR A 154 59.74 -7.61 -11.62
N ARG A 155 59.85 -6.29 -11.75
CA ARG A 155 60.80 -5.61 -12.66
C ARG A 155 62.06 -5.22 -11.89
N ALA A 156 63.21 -5.73 -12.31
CA ALA A 156 64.53 -5.29 -11.85
C ALA A 156 64.91 -3.94 -12.48
N PRO A 157 65.67 -3.06 -11.79
CA PRO A 157 66.25 -1.88 -12.41
C PRO A 157 67.54 -2.20 -13.17
N ARG A 158 67.66 -1.57 -14.33
CA ARG A 158 68.75 -1.63 -15.31
C ARG A 158 69.89 -0.73 -14.83
N ALA A 159 71.10 -1.28 -14.67
CA ALA A 159 72.32 -0.50 -14.43
C ALA A 159 73.20 -0.55 -15.68
N LEU A 160 73.64 0.62 -16.15
CA LEU A 160 74.78 0.88 -17.04
C LEU A 160 75.12 2.39 -16.91
N PRO A 161 76.35 2.83 -17.20
CA PRO A 161 77.59 2.08 -17.40
C PRO A 161 78.50 2.05 -16.15
#